data_AF-A0A9E3W5D8-F1
#
_entry.id   AF-A0A9E3W5D8-F1
#
_cell.length_a   1.000
_cell.length_b   1.000
_cell.length_c   1.000
_cell.angle_alpha   90.00
_cell.angle_beta   90.00
_cell.angle_gamma   90.00
#
_symmetry.space_group_name_H-M   'P 1'
#
loop_
_entity.id
_entity.type
_entity.pdbx_description
1 polymer ?
#
loop_
_entity_poly.entity_id
_entity_poly.type
_entity_poly.pdbx_seq_one_letter_code
_entity_poly.pdbx_strand_id
1 'polypeptide(L)' 'MRFAVACAVVSLLPAFPAFAAEGTPRPAAAKAAPAGETQQDKMRRCNATAKEKSLKGEERKAFMSACLKG' A
#
# COMPACT_ATOMS: atom_id res chain seq x y z
N MET A 1 20.24 2.52 -21.67
CA MET A 1 20.48 2.29 -23.11
C MET A 1 21.28 1.01 -23.27
N ARG A 2 20.81 0.11 -24.17
CA ARG A 2 21.59 -0.96 -24.80
C ARG A 2 21.92 -2.21 -23.96
N PHE A 3 20.94 -2.74 -23.26
CA PHE A 3 20.70 -4.18 -23.35
C PHE A 3 19.24 -4.41 -23.77
N ALA A 4 18.90 -3.78 -24.89
CA ALA A 4 17.97 -4.40 -25.82
C ALA A 4 18.67 -5.66 -26.37
N VAL A 5 17.90 -6.66 -26.75
CA VAL A 5 18.32 -7.85 -27.53
C VAL A 5 18.83 -9.07 -26.73
N ALA A 6 18.11 -9.49 -25.69
CA ALA A 6 18.09 -10.90 -25.21
C ALA A 6 16.94 -11.02 -24.18
N CYS A 7 15.70 -11.30 -24.56
CA CYS A 7 15.24 -12.60 -25.02
C CYS A 7 14.33 -12.47 -26.25
N ALA A 8 14.93 -12.36 -27.42
CA ALA A 8 14.29 -12.57 -28.71
C ALA A 8 13.98 -14.06 -28.94
N VAL A 9 13.26 -14.72 -28.01
CA VAL A 9 12.82 -16.12 -28.13
C VAL A 9 11.43 -16.35 -27.51
N VAL A 10 10.51 -15.39 -27.64
CA VAL A 10 9.06 -15.65 -27.46
C VAL A 10 8.33 -15.15 -28.71
N SER A 11 8.82 -15.59 -29.86
CA SER A 11 8.09 -15.62 -31.11
C SER A 11 7.56 -17.04 -31.29
N LEU A 12 6.28 -17.26 -30.99
CA LEU A 12 5.31 -18.09 -31.73
C LEU A 12 4.03 -18.36 -30.88
N LEU A 13 3.01 -17.51 -31.12
CA LEU A 13 1.55 -17.76 -31.08
C LEU A 13 0.74 -17.63 -29.75
N PRO A 14 -0.59 -17.38 -29.80
CA PRO A 14 -1.21 -16.06 -29.63
C PRO A 14 -2.34 -16.03 -28.56
N ALA A 15 -2.89 -14.84 -28.30
CA ALA A 15 -4.12 -14.59 -27.51
C ALA A 15 -4.02 -14.79 -25.98
N PHE A 16 -3.34 -13.86 -25.31
CA PHE A 16 -3.79 -13.41 -23.99
C PHE A 16 -4.40 -12.01 -24.16
N PRO A 17 -5.73 -11.85 -24.01
CA PRO A 17 -6.35 -10.54 -24.10
C PRO A 17 -5.84 -9.71 -22.92
N ALA A 18 -5.45 -8.48 -23.25
CA ALA A 18 -5.46 -7.30 -22.40
C ALA A 18 -5.98 -7.54 -20.96
N PHE A 19 -5.06 -7.74 -20.01
CA PHE A 19 -5.26 -7.14 -18.70
C PHE A 19 -4.31 -5.96 -18.59
N ALA A 20 -4.79 -4.85 -19.13
CA ALA A 20 -4.30 -3.52 -18.81
C ALA A 20 -4.33 -3.36 -17.28
N ALA A 21 -3.16 -3.50 -16.64
CA ALA A 21 -2.91 -2.83 -15.37
C ALA A 21 -2.16 -1.52 -15.66
N GLU A 22 -2.77 -0.69 -16.49
CA GLU A 22 -2.47 0.75 -16.53
C GLU A 22 -2.95 1.33 -15.21
N GLY A 23 -2.00 1.66 -14.34
CA GLY A 23 -2.23 2.44 -13.13
C GLY A 23 -2.80 3.79 -13.50
N THR A 24 -4.12 3.91 -13.45
CA THR A 24 -4.81 5.20 -13.44
C THR A 24 -4.69 5.81 -12.04
N PRO A 25 -4.23 7.05 -11.88
CA PRO A 25 -4.35 7.75 -10.60
C PRO A 25 -5.83 8.07 -10.32
N ARG A 26 -6.34 7.62 -9.18
CA ARG A 26 -7.67 7.97 -8.66
C ARG A 26 -7.62 9.41 -8.12
N PRO A 27 -8.36 10.38 -8.68
CA PRO A 27 -8.47 11.69 -8.06
C PRO A 27 -9.49 11.58 -6.92
N ALA A 28 -9.03 11.76 -5.69
CA ALA A 28 -9.90 11.99 -4.54
C ALA A 28 -9.68 13.42 -4.05
N ALA A 29 -10.35 14.37 -4.71
CA ALA A 29 -10.68 15.63 -4.05
C ALA A 29 -11.83 15.32 -3.08
N ALA A 30 -11.53 15.21 -1.79
CA ALA A 30 -12.52 15.14 -0.73
C ALA A 30 -12.39 16.38 0.15
N LYS A 31 -13.52 17.07 0.31
CA LYS A 31 -13.71 18.32 1.05
C LYS A 31 -13.27 18.17 2.51
N ALA A 32 -12.59 19.19 3.04
CA ALA A 32 -12.29 19.33 4.45
C ALA A 32 -13.58 19.61 5.25
N ALA A 33 -13.98 18.64 6.06
CA ALA A 33 -14.96 18.76 7.14
C ALA A 33 -14.21 18.62 8.48
N PRO A 34 -14.71 19.19 9.60
CA PRO A 34 -13.94 19.35 10.84
C PRO A 34 -13.42 17.99 11.33
N ALA A 35 -12.10 17.91 11.43
CA ALA A 35 -11.32 16.69 11.65
C ALA A 35 -11.56 16.12 13.05
N GLY A 36 -12.61 15.31 13.20
CA GLY A 36 -12.54 14.20 14.14
C GLY A 36 -11.44 13.26 13.64
N GLU A 37 -10.48 12.89 14.49
CA GLU A 37 -9.42 11.96 14.12
C GLU A 37 -10.06 10.72 13.49
N THR A 38 -9.82 10.53 12.19
CA THR A 38 -10.40 9.39 11.49
C THR A 38 -9.72 8.12 12.00
N GLN A 39 -10.36 6.97 11.85
CA GLN A 39 -9.71 5.69 12.16
C GLN A 39 -8.37 5.51 11.40
N GLN A 40 -8.20 6.17 10.25
CA GLN A 40 -6.95 6.24 9.50
C GLN A 40 -5.86 7.03 10.25
N ASP A 41 -6.20 8.14 10.89
CA ASP A 41 -5.26 8.94 11.67
C ASP A 41 -4.80 8.18 12.92
N LYS A 42 -5.73 7.54 13.63
CA LYS A 42 -5.40 6.62 14.74
C LYS A 42 -4.46 5.49 14.28
N MET A 43 -4.77 4.84 13.16
CA MET A 43 -3.93 3.77 12.60
C MET A 43 -2.51 4.26 12.27
N ARG A 44 -2.36 5.43 11.65
CA ARG A 44 -1.05 6.03 11.36
C ARG A 44 -0.26 6.30 12.64
N ARG A 45 -0.91 6.87 13.65
CA ARG A 45 -0.30 7.20 14.94
C ARG A 45 0.15 5.94 15.68
N CYS A 46 -0.71 4.92 15.76
CA CYS A 46 -0.36 3.61 16.31
C CYS A 46 0.83 2.97 15.57
N ASN A 47 0.86 3.04 14.24
CA ASN A 47 1.96 2.44 13.47
C ASN A 47 3.30 3.18 13.69
N ALA A 48 3.26 4.51 13.80
CA ALA A 48 4.43 5.33 14.10
C ALA A 48 4.99 5.00 15.48
N THR A 49 4.15 4.99 16.52
CA THR A 49 4.57 4.63 17.88
C THR A 49 5.09 3.19 17.96
N ALA A 50 4.51 2.25 17.21
CA ALA A 50 5.01 0.88 17.15
C ALA A 50 6.42 0.79 16.56
N LYS A 51 6.72 1.61 15.53
CA LYS A 51 8.05 1.70 14.92
C LYS A 51 9.06 2.39 15.84
N GLU A 52 8.68 3.48 16.50
CA GLU A 52 9.53 4.17 17.49
C GLU A 52 9.90 3.24 18.65
N LYS A 53 8.94 2.42 19.10
CA LYS A 53 9.17 1.38 20.12
C LYS A 53 9.85 0.12 19.56
N SER A 54 10.16 0.08 18.27
CA SER A 54 10.75 -1.07 17.57
C SER A 54 10.02 -2.40 17.85
N LEU A 55 8.71 -2.33 18.06
CA LEU A 55 7.89 -3.51 18.33
C LEU A 55 7.81 -4.36 17.06
N LYS A 56 8.16 -5.64 17.18
CA LYS A 56 8.19 -6.61 16.08
C LYS A 56 7.38 -7.85 16.44
N GLY A 57 6.93 -8.57 15.41
CA GLY A 57 6.17 -9.81 15.60
C GLY A 57 4.87 -9.62 16.39
N GLU A 58 4.67 -10.47 17.39
CA GLU A 58 3.48 -10.48 18.25
C GLU A 58 3.31 -9.19 19.05
N GLU A 59 4.40 -8.58 19.52
CA GLU A 59 4.32 -7.34 20.31
C GLU A 59 3.71 -6.19 19.51
N ARG A 60 4.05 -6.09 18.21
CA ARG A 60 3.43 -5.09 17.32
C ARG A 60 1.94 -5.36 17.14
N LYS A 61 1.54 -6.62 16.98
CA LYS A 61 0.13 -7.01 16.80
C LYS A 61 -0.70 -6.70 18.05
N ALA A 62 -0.17 -7.05 19.23
CA ALA A 62 -0.81 -6.76 20.50
C ALA A 62 -0.94 -5.24 20.71
N PHE A 63 0.15 -4.49 20.48
CA PHE A 63 0.14 -3.03 20.58
C PHE A 63 -0.85 -2.37 19.62
N MET A 64 -0.85 -2.78 18.35
CA MET A 64 -1.74 -2.20 17.34
C MET A 64 -3.21 -2.54 17.63
N SER A 65 -3.49 -3.73 18.18
CA SER A 65 -4.84 -4.13 18.61
C SER A 65 -5.33 -3.39 19.84
N ALA A 66 -4.45 -3.09 20.80
CA ALA A 66 -4.78 -2.28 21.97
C ALA A 66 -5.00 -0.81 21.56
N CYS A 67 -4.14 -0.28 20.68
CA CYS A 67 -4.17 1.10 20.23
C CYS A 67 -5.40 1.43 19.37
N LEU A 68 -5.94 0.46 18.62
CA LEU A 68 -7.14 0.63 17.79
C LEU A 68 -8.46 0.31 18.49
N LYS A 69 -8.42 -0.29 19.69
CA LYS A 69 -9.60 -0.62 20.49
C LYS A 69 -10.06 0.54 21.39
N GLY A 70 -9.25 1.60 21.52
CA GLY A 70 -9.58 2.83 22.26
C GLY A 70 -10.20 3.92 21.38
#